data_AF-A0A6J6GNG6-F1
#
_entry.id   AF-A0A6J6GNG6-F1
#
_cell.length_a   1.000
_cell.length_b   1.000
_cell.length_c   1.000
_cell.angle_alpha   90.00
_cell.angle_beta   90.00
_cell.angle_gamma   90.00
#
_symmetry.space_group_name_H-M   'P 1'
#
loop_
_entity.id
_entity.type
_entity.pdbx_description
1 polymer ?
#
loop_
_entity_poly.entity_id
_entity_poly.type
_entity_poly.pdbx_seq_one_letter_code
_entity_poly.pdbx_strand_id
1 'polypeptide(L)'
;MQAWRRSRAKTSEDVRELRHQLLKVTHFKIKQAIQMGFFLEAIALIDSVSTDRFESILSRATGKELVFRELAATIKEFKILKIQFIDDHSLVDEFEKWIHSRNRWIHEFARLAENENMNYRDRRKATQACAIAGHELLKRLIRADKKLGSAL
;
A
#
# COMPACT_ATOMS: atom_id res chain seq x y z
N MET A 1 -6.09 15.58 20.93
CA MET A 1 -6.58 15.38 19.55
C MET A 1 -7.21 13.99 19.46
N GLN A 2 -8.53 13.89 19.30
CA GLN A 2 -9.15 12.61 18.95
C GLN A 2 -8.72 12.27 17.52
N ALA A 3 -7.89 11.25 17.36
CA ALA A 3 -7.71 10.62 16.07
C ALA A 3 -9.09 10.18 15.57
N TRP A 4 -9.50 10.66 14.40
CA TRP A 4 -10.72 10.20 13.73
C TRP A 4 -10.55 8.73 13.35
N ARG A 5 -10.77 7.83 14.32
CA ARG A 5 -10.73 6.38 14.13
C ARG A 5 -11.99 5.97 13.39
N ARG A 6 -11.93 6.05 12.06
CA ARG A 6 -12.98 5.52 11.19
C ARG A 6 -12.84 3.99 11.16
N SER A 7 -13.91 3.28 11.50
CA SER A 7 -13.97 1.83 11.31
C SER A 7 -14.19 1.50 9.84
N ARG A 8 -13.71 0.35 9.39
CA ARG A 8 -14.08 -0.16 8.07
C ARG A 8 -15.59 -0.42 8.03
N ALA A 9 -16.19 -0.21 6.86
CA ALA A 9 -17.58 -0.60 6.64
C ALA A 9 -17.74 -2.12 6.79
N LYS A 10 -18.79 -2.55 7.51
CA LYS A 10 -19.19 -3.96 7.59
C LYS A 10 -19.42 -4.52 6.20
N THR A 11 -19.06 -5.78 5.99
CA THR A 11 -19.22 -6.44 4.70
C THR A 11 -20.71 -6.71 4.44
N SER A 12 -21.30 -5.99 3.49
CA SER A 12 -22.58 -6.27 2.84
C SER A 12 -22.38 -6.46 1.33
N GLU A 13 -23.40 -6.89 0.59
CA GLU A 13 -23.31 -7.00 -0.87
C GLU A 13 -23.01 -5.65 -1.52
N ASP A 14 -23.76 -4.61 -1.14
CA ASP A 14 -23.56 -3.24 -1.66
C ASP A 14 -22.14 -2.72 -1.37
N VAL A 15 -21.61 -2.99 -0.15
CA VAL A 15 -20.26 -2.57 0.22
C VAL A 15 -19.20 -3.35 -0.55
N ARG A 16 -19.43 -4.63 -0.86
CA ARG A 16 -18.52 -5.43 -1.69
C ARG A 16 -18.46 -4.90 -3.11
N GLU A 17 -19.60 -4.61 -3.72
CA GLU A 17 -19.66 -4.05 -5.07
C GLU A 17 -19.01 -2.67 -5.14
N LEU A 18 -19.33 -1.78 -4.19
CA LEU A 18 -18.72 -0.45 -4.13
C LEU A 18 -17.19 -0.52 -3.97
N ARG A 19 -16.69 -1.41 -3.10
CA ARG A 19 -15.24 -1.66 -2.96
C ARG A 19 -14.63 -2.15 -4.27
N HIS A 20 -15.29 -3.09 -4.95
CA HIS A 20 -14.81 -3.60 -6.23
C HIS A 20 -14.66 -2.49 -7.26
N GLN A 21 -15.67 -1.63 -7.39
CA GLN A 21 -15.65 -0.48 -8.31
C GLN A 21 -14.54 0.52 -7.97
N LEU A 22 -14.43 0.91 -6.70
CA LEU A 22 -13.40 1.83 -6.22
C LEU A 22 -12.00 1.30 -6.48
N LEU A 23 -11.75 0.03 -6.16
CA LEU A 23 -10.44 -0.61 -6.40
C LEU A 23 -10.13 -0.68 -7.89
N LYS A 24 -11.11 -1.04 -8.74
CA LYS A 24 -10.95 -1.12 -10.19
C LYS A 24 -10.53 0.24 -10.77
N VAL A 25 -11.24 1.31 -10.41
CA VAL A 25 -10.91 2.68 -10.85
C VAL A 25 -9.55 3.11 -10.30
N THR A 26 -9.25 2.82 -9.04
CA THR A 26 -7.98 3.20 -8.42
C THR A 26 -6.79 2.52 -9.09
N HIS A 27 -6.90 1.24 -9.42
CA HIS A 27 -5.86 0.53 -10.19
C HIS A 27 -5.61 1.14 -11.57
N PHE A 28 -6.67 1.59 -12.25
CA PHE A 28 -6.54 2.30 -13.50
C PHE A 28 -5.82 3.64 -13.31
N LYS A 29 -6.18 4.41 -12.27
CA LYS A 29 -5.55 5.70 -11.93
C LYS A 29 -4.06 5.55 -11.58
N ILE A 30 -3.68 4.51 -10.83
CA ILE A 30 -2.26 4.21 -10.56
C ILE A 30 -1.47 4.07 -11.87
N LYS A 31 -1.98 3.31 -12.83
CA LYS A 31 -1.30 3.11 -14.13
C LYS A 31 -1.19 4.43 -14.91
N GLN A 32 -2.28 5.20 -14.98
CA GLN A 32 -2.27 6.52 -15.64
C GLN A 32 -1.27 7.47 -14.98
N ALA A 33 -1.26 7.56 -13.66
CA ALA A 33 -0.36 8.42 -12.91
C ALA A 33 1.11 8.09 -13.21
N ILE A 34 1.48 6.80 -13.25
CA ILE A 34 2.84 6.38 -13.63
C ILE A 34 3.15 6.77 -15.09
N GLN A 35 2.23 6.51 -16.03
CA GLN A 35 2.43 6.82 -17.45
C GLN A 35 2.58 8.33 -17.71
N MET A 36 1.82 9.16 -17.00
CA MET A 36 1.84 10.62 -17.12
C MET A 36 2.96 11.29 -16.30
N GLY A 37 3.69 10.52 -15.48
CA GLY A 37 4.77 11.05 -14.64
C GLY A 37 4.31 11.67 -13.31
N PHE A 38 3.06 11.44 -12.89
CA PHE A 38 2.52 11.82 -11.59
C PHE A 38 2.89 10.77 -10.51
N PHE A 39 4.19 10.61 -10.27
CA PHE A 39 4.70 9.52 -9.42
C PHE A 39 4.29 9.64 -7.95
N LEU A 40 4.16 10.85 -7.40
CA LEU A 40 3.68 11.04 -6.02
C LEU A 40 2.22 10.62 -5.86
N GLU A 41 1.36 10.93 -6.84
CA GLU A 41 -0.03 10.47 -6.87
C GLU A 41 -0.09 8.95 -6.95
N ALA A 42 0.70 8.35 -7.85
CA ALA A 42 0.78 6.90 -7.97
C ALA A 42 1.16 6.25 -6.63
N ILE A 43 2.20 6.77 -5.95
CA ILE A 43 2.66 6.28 -4.64
C ILE A 43 1.54 6.38 -3.60
N ALA A 44 0.84 7.51 -3.52
CA ALA A 44 -0.25 7.70 -2.56
C ALA A 44 -1.41 6.72 -2.79
N LEU A 45 -1.81 6.50 -4.05
CA LEU A 45 -2.85 5.54 -4.40
C LEU A 45 -2.41 4.09 -4.12
N ILE A 46 -1.15 3.74 -4.43
CA ILE A 46 -0.59 2.42 -4.12
C ILE A 46 -0.61 2.17 -2.61
N ASP A 47 -0.20 3.15 -1.81
CA ASP A 47 -0.23 3.06 -0.35
C ASP A 47 -1.64 2.78 0.18
N SER A 48 -2.62 3.56 -0.28
CA SER A 48 -4.01 3.42 0.12
C SER A 48 -4.57 2.04 -0.22
N VAL A 49 -4.37 1.57 -1.46
CA VAL A 49 -4.87 0.25 -1.90
C VAL A 49 -4.16 -0.88 -1.17
N SER A 50 -2.84 -0.79 -0.98
CA SER A 50 -2.07 -1.82 -0.28
C SER A 50 -2.51 -1.93 1.18
N THR A 51 -2.75 -0.78 1.83
CA THR A 51 -3.25 -0.73 3.21
C THR A 51 -4.61 -1.42 3.34
N ASP A 52 -5.59 -1.06 2.51
CA ASP A 52 -6.92 -1.68 2.53
C ASP A 52 -6.82 -3.21 2.33
N ARG A 53 -5.89 -3.65 1.47
CA ARG A 53 -5.68 -5.06 1.18
C ARG A 53 -5.07 -5.82 2.36
N PHE A 54 -3.99 -5.31 2.94
CA PHE A 54 -3.36 -5.94 4.11
C PHE A 54 -4.30 -5.98 5.32
N GLU A 55 -5.04 -4.90 5.56
CA GLU A 55 -6.07 -4.90 6.60
C GLU A 55 -7.19 -5.92 6.31
N SER A 56 -7.58 -6.12 5.05
CA SER A 56 -8.57 -7.15 4.70
C SER A 56 -8.06 -8.55 5.05
N ILE A 57 -6.78 -8.83 4.79
CA ILE A 57 -6.15 -10.11 5.14
C ILE A 57 -6.07 -10.27 6.66
N LEU A 58 -5.61 -9.26 7.39
CA LEU A 58 -5.54 -9.31 8.85
C LEU A 58 -6.91 -9.52 9.48
N SER A 59 -7.95 -8.88 8.94
CA SER A 59 -9.31 -9.03 9.45
C SER A 59 -9.79 -10.48 9.29
N ARG A 60 -9.51 -11.12 8.14
CA ARG A 60 -9.76 -12.56 7.93
C ARG A 60 -8.95 -13.43 8.90
N ALA A 61 -7.66 -13.16 9.05
CA ALA A 61 -6.76 -13.97 9.88
C ALA A 61 -7.07 -13.87 11.39
N THR A 62 -7.55 -12.72 11.85
CA THR A 62 -7.80 -12.46 13.28
C THR A 62 -9.26 -12.59 13.69
N GLY A 63 -10.19 -12.64 12.74
CA GLY A 63 -11.63 -12.58 12.98
C GLY A 63 -12.11 -11.23 13.55
N LYS A 64 -11.26 -10.19 13.55
CA LYS A 64 -11.56 -8.87 14.11
C LYS A 64 -11.84 -7.86 13.00
N GLU A 65 -12.80 -6.98 13.23
CA GLU A 65 -12.91 -5.78 12.41
C GLU A 65 -11.78 -4.83 12.75
N LEU A 66 -11.08 -4.38 11.71
CA LEU A 66 -9.98 -3.44 11.84
C LEU A 66 -10.47 -2.02 11.57
N VAL A 67 -9.91 -1.08 12.33
CA VAL A 67 -10.02 0.36 12.10
C VAL A 67 -9.02 0.74 11.00
N PHE A 68 -9.30 1.80 10.25
CA PHE A 68 -8.32 2.33 9.29
C PHE A 68 -6.99 2.65 9.99
N ARG A 69 -5.90 2.15 9.42
CA ARG A 69 -4.53 2.30 9.93
C ARG A 69 -3.58 2.73 8.83
N GLU A 70 -2.40 3.17 9.24
CA GLU A 70 -1.29 3.41 8.32
C GLU A 70 -0.67 2.07 7.88
N LEU A 71 -0.19 2.00 6.63
CA LEU A 71 0.44 0.78 6.10
C LEU A 71 1.54 0.23 7.00
N ALA A 72 2.38 1.11 7.58
CA ALA A 72 3.47 0.70 8.47
C ALA A 72 2.96 -0.06 9.71
N ALA A 73 1.86 0.41 10.31
CA ALA A 73 1.25 -0.27 11.45
C ALA A 73 0.67 -1.63 11.05
N THR A 74 0.05 -1.69 9.86
CA THR A 74 -0.52 -2.92 9.30
C THR A 74 0.55 -3.97 8.99
N ILE A 75 1.67 -3.56 8.38
CA ILE A 75 2.82 -4.46 8.12
C ILE A 75 3.45 -4.96 9.42
N LYS A 76 3.61 -4.10 10.42
CA LYS A 76 4.14 -4.50 11.74
C LYS A 76 3.27 -5.59 12.37
N GLU A 77 1.95 -5.45 12.32
CA GLU A 77 1.05 -6.47 12.86
C GLU A 77 1.12 -7.79 12.06
N PHE A 78 1.23 -7.71 10.73
CA PHE A 78 1.47 -8.88 9.87
C PHE A 78 2.67 -9.70 10.32
N LYS A 79 3.78 -9.02 10.64
CA LYS A 79 5.02 -9.65 11.13
C LYS A 79 4.86 -10.23 12.54
N ILE A 80 4.17 -9.53 13.45
CA ILE A 80 3.88 -10.03 14.81
C ILE A 80 3.05 -11.32 14.75
N LEU A 81 2.03 -11.35 13.91
CA LEU A 81 1.16 -12.52 13.71
C LEU A 81 1.80 -13.62 12.85
N LYS A 82 3.01 -13.38 12.31
CA LYS A 82 3.74 -14.30 11.43
C LYS A 82 2.90 -14.79 10.25
N ILE A 83 2.05 -13.93 9.69
CA ILE A 83 1.27 -14.26 8.50
C ILE A 83 2.23 -14.36 7.32
N GLN A 84 2.20 -15.49 6.61
CA GLN A 84 3.05 -15.74 5.46
C GLN A 84 2.21 -15.96 4.20
N PHE A 85 2.73 -15.49 3.08
CA PHE A 85 2.21 -15.84 1.77
C PHE A 85 2.89 -17.11 1.27
N ILE A 86 2.10 -18.05 0.74
CA ILE A 86 2.56 -19.40 0.35
C ILE A 86 3.73 -19.37 -0.64
N ASP A 87 3.69 -18.45 -1.62
CA ASP A 87 4.67 -18.41 -2.71
C ASP A 87 5.60 -17.19 -2.68
N ASP A 88 5.49 -16.33 -1.65
CA ASP A 88 6.18 -15.04 -1.64
C ASP A 88 6.52 -14.59 -0.21
N HIS A 89 7.44 -15.33 0.42
CA HIS A 89 7.83 -15.11 1.81
C HIS A 89 8.52 -13.74 2.04
N SER A 90 9.13 -13.15 1.01
CA SER A 90 9.82 -11.86 1.11
C SER A 90 8.89 -10.66 0.96
N LEU A 91 7.64 -10.86 0.52
CA LEU A 91 6.72 -9.77 0.16
C LEU A 91 6.52 -8.75 1.27
N VAL A 92 6.35 -9.21 2.52
CA VAL A 92 6.10 -8.34 3.68
C VAL A 92 7.33 -7.48 3.99
N ASP A 93 8.53 -8.06 3.94
CA ASP A 93 9.79 -7.33 4.19
C ASP A 93 10.10 -6.34 3.05
N GLU A 94 9.73 -6.67 1.81
CA GLU A 94 9.88 -5.75 0.69
C GLU A 94 8.90 -4.58 0.77
N PHE A 95 7.67 -4.79 1.24
CA PHE A 95 6.74 -3.71 1.58
C PHE A 95 7.29 -2.82 2.69
N GLU A 96 7.87 -3.40 3.74
CA GLU A 96 8.52 -2.63 4.81
C GLU A 96 9.62 -1.73 4.26
N LYS A 97 10.52 -2.25 3.42
CA LYS A 97 11.56 -1.46 2.75
C LYS A 97 10.96 -0.37 1.85
N TRP A 98 9.92 -0.70 1.09
CA TRP A 98 9.23 0.26 0.22
C TRP A 98 8.59 1.41 1.01
N ILE A 99 8.00 1.15 2.19
CA ILE A 99 7.41 2.18 3.06
C ILE A 99 8.44 3.25 3.44
N HIS A 100 9.68 2.86 3.73
CA HIS A 100 10.75 3.82 4.04
C HIS A 100 11.04 4.73 2.84
N SER A 101 11.17 4.15 1.64
CA SER A 101 11.36 4.92 0.40
C SER A 101 10.16 5.84 0.11
N ARG A 102 8.94 5.31 0.28
CA ARG A 102 7.69 6.03 0.11
C ARG A 102 7.61 7.24 1.03
N ASN A 103 7.90 7.06 2.32
CA ASN A 103 7.80 8.13 3.32
C ASN A 103 8.73 9.29 2.96
N ARG A 104 9.97 8.99 2.54
CA ARG A 104 10.90 10.00 2.02
C ARG A 104 10.27 10.78 0.87
N TRP A 105 9.74 10.12 -0.15
CA TRP A 105 9.20 10.85 -1.30
C TRP A 105 7.88 11.59 -1.01
N ILE A 106 6.99 11.05 -0.19
CA ILE A 106 5.76 11.77 0.16
C ILE A 106 6.06 13.02 1.00
N HIS A 107 6.96 12.92 1.98
CA HIS A 107 7.15 13.98 2.97
C HIS A 107 8.32 14.92 2.64
N GLU A 108 9.32 14.45 1.90
CA GLU A 108 10.60 15.15 1.72
C GLU A 108 10.90 15.51 0.27
N PHE A 109 10.01 15.26 -0.69
CA PHE A 109 10.26 15.58 -2.10
C PHE A 109 10.70 17.04 -2.31
N ALA A 110 10.02 17.98 -1.64
CA ALA A 110 10.31 19.41 -1.69
C ALA A 110 11.19 19.91 -0.52
N ARG A 111 11.77 19.02 0.29
CA ARG A 111 12.66 19.37 1.40
C ARG A 111 14.11 19.15 1.02
N LEU A 112 14.99 20.01 1.52
CA LEU A 112 16.44 19.88 1.39
C LEU A 112 17.03 19.62 2.78
N ALA A 113 17.89 18.62 2.89
CA ALA A 113 18.72 18.39 4.07
C ALA A 113 20.12 18.95 3.84
N GLU A 114 20.84 19.29 4.91
CA GLU A 114 22.19 19.89 4.84
C GLU A 114 23.18 19.09 3.97
N ASN A 115 23.03 17.76 3.95
CA ASN A 115 23.91 16.86 3.22
C ASN A 115 23.28 16.29 1.92
N GLU A 116 22.22 16.92 1.40
CA GLU A 116 21.50 16.40 0.23
C GLU A 116 21.80 17.16 -1.06
N ASN A 117 22.38 16.45 -2.03
CA ASN A 117 22.76 16.99 -3.34
C ASN A 117 21.79 16.63 -4.46
N MET A 118 20.61 16.06 -4.14
CA MET A 118 19.63 15.65 -5.15
C MET A 118 18.85 16.85 -5.69
N ASN A 119 19.03 17.16 -6.96
CA ASN A 119 18.22 18.13 -7.69
C ASN A 119 16.84 17.55 -8.06
N TYR A 120 15.98 18.38 -8.66
CA TYR A 120 14.65 17.97 -9.11
C TYR A 120 14.66 16.72 -10.02
N ARG A 121 15.58 16.64 -10.97
CA ARG A 121 15.65 15.52 -11.93
C ARG A 121 15.97 14.20 -11.23
N ASP A 122 16.90 14.24 -10.28
CA ASP A 122 17.31 13.07 -9.50
C ASP A 122 16.17 12.60 -8.58
N ARG A 123 15.50 13.55 -7.91
CA ARG A 123 14.32 13.28 -7.09
C ARG A 123 13.20 12.67 -7.93
N ARG A 124 12.91 13.24 -9.09
CA ARG A 124 11.89 12.73 -10.02
C ARG A 124 12.19 11.29 -10.45
N LYS A 125 13.45 10.97 -10.79
CA LYS A 125 13.85 9.58 -11.13
C LYS A 125 13.68 8.63 -9.95
N ALA A 126 14.07 9.04 -8.75
CA ALA A 126 13.96 8.21 -7.56
C ALA A 126 12.49 7.99 -7.14
N THR A 127 11.64 9.01 -7.26
CA THR A 127 10.19 8.89 -7.05
C THR A 127 9.56 7.99 -8.12
N GLN A 128 9.99 8.06 -9.38
CA GLN A 128 9.56 7.13 -10.42
C GLN A 128 9.90 5.68 -10.06
N ALA A 129 11.14 5.41 -9.65
CA ALA A 129 11.56 4.08 -9.22
C ALA A 129 10.72 3.58 -8.02
N CYS A 130 10.45 4.46 -7.04
CA CYS A 130 9.59 4.13 -5.91
C CYS A 130 8.15 3.79 -6.33
N ALA A 131 7.56 4.55 -7.25
CA ALA A 131 6.22 4.30 -7.76
C ALA A 131 6.13 2.96 -8.52
N ILE A 132 7.12 2.66 -9.36
CA ILE A 132 7.19 1.38 -10.11
C ILE A 132 7.35 0.21 -9.14
N ALA A 133 8.28 0.32 -8.18
CA ALA A 133 8.49 -0.72 -7.18
C ALA A 133 7.22 -1.00 -6.37
N GLY A 134 6.53 0.05 -5.90
CA GLY A 134 5.26 -0.07 -5.18
C GLY A 134 4.17 -0.72 -6.02
N HIS A 135 4.08 -0.39 -7.30
CA HIS A 135 3.08 -0.99 -8.20
C HIS A 135 3.34 -2.48 -8.43
N GLU A 136 4.60 -2.90 -8.56
CA GLU A 136 4.95 -4.32 -8.66
C GLU A 136 4.67 -5.08 -7.36
N LEU A 137 4.95 -4.48 -6.20
CA LEU A 137 4.59 -5.05 -4.90
C LEU A 137 3.08 -5.22 -4.75
N LEU A 138 2.29 -4.22 -5.17
CA LEU A 138 0.83 -4.30 -5.16
C LEU A 138 0.31 -5.43 -6.06
N LYS A 139 0.87 -5.61 -7.26
CA LYS A 139 0.51 -6.75 -8.13
C LYS A 139 0.84 -8.10 -7.50
N ARG A 140 1.98 -8.21 -6.80
CA ARG A 140 2.35 -9.42 -6.05
C ARG A 140 1.38 -9.67 -4.90
N LEU A 141 1.04 -8.66 -4.12
CA LEU A 141 0.06 -8.74 -3.04
C LEU A 141 -1.31 -9.23 -3.52
N ILE A 142 -1.81 -8.71 -4.62
CA ILE A 142 -3.10 -9.14 -5.19
C ILE A 142 -3.07 -10.62 -5.58
N ARG A 143 -1.97 -11.07 -6.20
CA ARG A 143 -1.79 -12.47 -6.58
C ARG A 143 -1.66 -13.37 -5.36
N ALA A 144 -0.86 -12.97 -4.38
CA ALA A 144 -0.62 -13.72 -3.15
C ALA A 144 -1.89 -13.84 -2.31
N ASP A 145 -2.66 -12.77 -2.17
CA ASP A 145 -3.92 -12.79 -1.43
C ASP A 145 -4.99 -13.67 -2.10
N LYS A 146 -5.07 -13.68 -3.43
CA LYS A 146 -6.01 -14.59 -4.14
C LYS A 146 -5.75 -16.05 -3.75
N LYS A 147 -4.49 -16.43 -3.58
CA LYS A 147 -4.08 -17.78 -3.17
C LYS A 147 -4.29 -18.02 -1.68
N LEU A 148 -4.06 -17.01 -0.86
CA LEU A 148 -4.31 -17.07 0.58
C LEU A 148 -5.80 -17.27 0.88
N GLY A 149 -6.68 -16.54 0.18
CA GLY A 149 -8.14 -16.67 0.32
C GLY A 149 -8.72 -17.96 -0.25
N SER A 150 -7.96 -18.75 -1.02
CA SER A 150 -8.33 -20.12 -1.38
C SER A 150 -7.82 -21.18 -0.39
N ALA A 151 -6.95 -20.78 0.55
CA ALA A 151 -6.34 -21.65 1.55
C ALA A 151 -6.90 -21.44 2.97
N LEU A 152 -7.76 -20.43 3.15
CA LEU A 152 -8.52 -20.10 4.36
C LEU A 152 -10.01 -20.36 4.10
#